data_AF-A0A7H9DM77-F1
#
_entry.id   AF-A0A7H9DM77-F1
#
_cell.length_a   1.000
_cell.length_b   1.000
_cell.length_c   1.000
_cell.angle_alpha   90.00
_cell.angle_beta   90.00
_cell.angle_gamma   90.00
#
_symmetry.space_group_name_H-M   'P 1'
#
loop_
_entity.id
_entity.type
_entity.pdbx_description
1 polymer ?
#
loop_
_entity_poly.entity_id
_entity_poly.type
_entity_poly.pdbx_seq_one_letter_code
_entity_poly.pdbx_strand_id
1 'polypeptide(L)'
;MAERITKIKRIEKSEAERKVESIAEVTDKIAENKDSILKMIDLVKNLDDAKILDALNGAVKQRGTITEKIVTELNKEQYAGFLHNIGQMVFVLGDLDTDELRILLNKVNKGVRVANQASPNARTSMKGLLGVLRDDEMNKSLTYFLNMLKGMSRL
;
A
#
# COMPACT_ATOMS: atom_id res chain seq x y z
N MET A 1 -60.81 22.37 -58.63
CA MET A 1 -59.39 22.67 -58.27
C MET A 1 -59.31 22.55 -56.76
N ALA A 2 -58.41 21.71 -56.24
CA ALA A 2 -58.32 21.42 -54.80
C ALA A 2 -57.54 22.53 -54.08
N GLU A 3 -58.08 23.02 -52.96
CA GLU A 3 -57.44 24.04 -52.13
C GLU A 3 -56.23 23.47 -51.37
N ARG A 4 -55.18 24.28 -51.29
CA ARG A 4 -53.86 23.92 -50.75
C ARG A 4 -53.91 23.98 -49.21
N ILE A 5 -53.64 22.85 -48.56
CA ILE A 5 -53.55 22.76 -47.09
C ILE A 5 -52.33 23.56 -46.60
N THR A 6 -52.56 24.67 -45.88
CA THR A 6 -51.52 25.63 -45.44
C THR A 6 -51.28 25.66 -43.93
N LYS A 7 -51.71 24.64 -43.17
CA LYS A 7 -51.44 24.59 -41.72
C LYS A 7 -50.96 23.20 -41.29
N ILE A 8 -49.63 23.04 -41.25
CA ILE A 8 -49.00 21.99 -40.46
C ILE A 8 -49.04 22.47 -39.00
N LYS A 9 -49.98 21.94 -38.20
CA LYS A 9 -49.96 22.15 -36.74
C LYS A 9 -48.77 21.39 -36.16
N ARG A 10 -47.77 22.11 -35.68
CA ARG A 10 -46.67 21.53 -34.90
C ARG A 10 -47.26 21.15 -33.54
N ILE A 11 -47.30 19.86 -33.24
CA ILE A 11 -47.72 19.34 -31.94
C ILE A 11 -46.55 19.61 -30.99
N GLU A 12 -46.65 20.66 -30.18
CA GLU A 12 -45.72 20.89 -29.07
C GLU A 12 -46.07 19.92 -27.94
N LYS A 13 -45.16 18.97 -27.66
CA LYS A 13 -45.31 18.02 -26.57
C LYS A 13 -45.41 18.78 -25.24
N SER A 14 -46.45 18.50 -24.48
CA SER A 14 -46.61 19.02 -23.13
C SER A 14 -45.48 18.53 -22.22
N GLU A 15 -45.19 19.26 -21.13
CA GLU A 15 -44.15 18.85 -20.17
C GLU A 15 -44.40 17.46 -19.58
N ALA A 16 -45.67 17.08 -19.42
CA ALA A 16 -46.06 15.74 -18.97
C ALA A 16 -45.65 14.66 -19.98
N GLU A 17 -45.89 14.89 -21.28
CA GLU A 17 -45.50 13.96 -22.35
C GLU A 17 -43.97 13.85 -22.47
N ARG A 18 -43.26 14.98 -22.35
CA ARG A 18 -41.78 15.00 -22.34
C ARG A 18 -41.20 14.22 -21.16
N LYS A 19 -41.83 14.31 -19.98
CA LYS A 19 -41.39 13.60 -18.78
C LYS A 19 -41.62 12.09 -18.91
N VAL A 20 -42.75 11.68 -19.46
CA VAL A 20 -43.04 10.25 -19.73
C VAL A 20 -42.06 9.68 -20.74
N GLU A 21 -41.77 10.41 -21.83
CA GLU A 21 -40.80 10.00 -22.84
C GLU A 21 -39.38 9.93 -22.28
N SER A 22 -38.98 10.89 -21.43
CA SER A 22 -37.67 10.88 -20.77
C SER A 22 -37.51 9.69 -19.83
N ILE A 23 -38.57 9.33 -19.08
CA ILE A 23 -38.56 8.15 -18.21
C ILE A 23 -38.44 6.88 -19.06
N ALA A 24 -39.18 6.78 -20.17
CA ALA A 24 -39.09 5.64 -21.08
C ALA A 24 -37.66 5.51 -21.66
N GLU A 25 -37.09 6.60 -22.17
CA GLU A 25 -35.73 6.60 -22.74
C GLU A 25 -34.67 6.19 -21.70
N VAL A 26 -34.77 6.72 -20.47
CA VAL A 26 -33.86 6.34 -19.39
C VAL A 26 -34.04 4.87 -19.00
N THR A 27 -35.28 4.38 -18.96
CA THR A 27 -35.58 2.98 -18.65
C THR A 27 -35.02 2.04 -19.71
N ASP A 28 -35.19 2.37 -20.99
CA ASP A 28 -34.64 1.59 -22.10
C ASP A 28 -33.12 1.55 -22.06
N LYS A 29 -32.45 2.69 -21.84
CA LYS A 29 -30.98 2.72 -21.73
C LYS A 29 -30.47 1.94 -20.52
N ILE A 30 -31.19 1.94 -19.41
CA ILE A 30 -30.86 1.12 -18.24
C ILE A 30 -31.05 -0.37 -18.57
N ALA A 31 -32.13 -0.73 -19.27
CA ALA A 31 -32.41 -2.11 -19.66
C ALA A 31 -31.35 -2.66 -20.63
N GLU A 32 -30.95 -1.87 -21.63
CA GLU A 32 -29.89 -2.23 -22.57
C GLU A 32 -28.52 -2.43 -21.89
N ASN A 33 -28.25 -1.68 -20.82
CA ASN A 33 -26.98 -1.72 -20.08
C ASN A 33 -27.07 -2.47 -18.75
N LYS A 34 -28.13 -3.28 -18.56
CA LYS A 34 -28.44 -3.96 -17.30
C LYS A 34 -27.24 -4.66 -16.69
N ASP A 35 -26.52 -5.46 -17.47
CA ASP A 35 -25.40 -6.25 -16.97
C ASP A 35 -24.22 -5.37 -16.51
N SER A 36 -23.92 -4.30 -17.25
CA SER A 36 -22.88 -3.34 -16.87
C SER A 36 -23.25 -2.57 -15.61
N ILE A 37 -24.52 -2.19 -15.47
CA ILE A 37 -25.03 -1.52 -14.27
C ILE A 37 -24.99 -2.45 -13.06
N LEU A 38 -25.40 -3.71 -13.21
CA LEU A 38 -25.32 -4.71 -12.13
C LEU A 38 -23.88 -4.93 -11.68
N LYS A 39 -22.94 -5.07 -12.62
CA LYS A 39 -21.50 -5.18 -12.30
C LYS A 39 -20.97 -3.95 -11.57
N MET A 40 -21.43 -2.75 -11.94
CA MET A 40 -21.04 -1.52 -11.25
C MET A 40 -21.60 -1.46 -9.83
N ILE A 41 -22.85 -1.90 -9.63
CA ILE A 41 -23.47 -2.02 -8.30
C ILE A 41 -22.69 -3.01 -7.43
N ASP A 42 -22.33 -4.18 -7.97
CA ASP A 42 -21.55 -5.18 -7.25
C ASP A 42 -20.14 -4.66 -6.93
N LEU A 43 -19.50 -3.93 -7.85
CA LEU A 43 -18.23 -3.27 -7.58
C LEU A 43 -18.36 -2.26 -6.43
N VAL A 44 -19.37 -1.41 -6.46
CA VAL A 44 -19.62 -0.42 -5.39
C VAL A 44 -19.85 -1.13 -4.06
N LYS A 45 -20.63 -2.21 -4.04
CA LYS A 45 -20.81 -3.05 -2.83
C LYS A 45 -19.50 -3.62 -2.31
N ASN A 46 -18.70 -4.22 -3.18
CA ASN A 46 -17.41 -4.80 -2.78
C ASN A 46 -16.46 -3.74 -2.21
N LEU A 47 -16.47 -2.52 -2.78
CA LEU A 47 -15.70 -1.39 -2.26
C LEU A 47 -16.24 -0.87 -0.92
N ASP A 48 -17.55 -0.91 -0.71
CA ASP A 48 -18.20 -0.53 0.55
C ASP A 48 -17.90 -1.54 1.67
N ASP A 49 -18.05 -2.83 1.38
CA ASP A 49 -17.77 -3.94 2.28
C ASP A 49 -16.31 -3.95 2.73
N ALA A 50 -15.39 -3.60 1.82
CA ALA A 50 -13.97 -3.44 2.10
C ALA A 50 -13.63 -2.13 2.83
N LYS A 51 -14.62 -1.31 3.23
CA LYS A 51 -14.44 0.00 3.89
C LYS A 51 -13.68 1.03 3.06
N ILE A 52 -13.55 0.82 1.75
CA ILE A 52 -12.85 1.73 0.84
C ILE A 52 -13.67 2.99 0.61
N LEU A 53 -15.00 2.88 0.45
CA LEU A 53 -15.86 4.05 0.29
C LEU A 53 -15.85 4.95 1.54
N ASP A 54 -15.85 4.35 2.73
CA ASP A 54 -15.72 5.06 4.01
C ASP A 54 -14.38 5.81 4.09
N ALA A 55 -13.27 5.15 3.69
CA ALA A 55 -11.94 5.77 3.67
C ALA A 55 -11.87 6.95 2.67
N LEU A 56 -12.43 6.78 1.46
CA LEU A 56 -12.48 7.85 0.46
C LEU A 56 -13.34 9.03 0.93
N ASN A 57 -14.50 8.75 1.55
CA ASN A 57 -15.37 9.79 2.10
C ASN A 57 -14.69 10.53 3.26
N GLY A 58 -13.98 9.82 4.14
CA GLY A 58 -13.16 10.41 5.20
C GLY A 58 -12.06 11.31 4.63
N ALA A 59 -11.32 10.84 3.63
CA ALA A 59 -10.27 11.59 2.96
C ALA A 59 -10.81 12.88 2.31
N VAL A 60 -11.97 12.82 1.65
CA VAL A 60 -12.62 14.00 1.04
C VAL A 60 -13.08 14.98 2.11
N LYS A 61 -13.69 14.50 3.21
CA LYS A 61 -14.14 15.36 4.32
C LYS A 61 -12.97 16.04 5.04
N GLN A 62 -11.83 15.37 5.16
CA GLN A 62 -10.63 15.89 5.83
C GLN A 62 -9.57 16.43 4.87
N ARG A 63 -9.93 16.67 3.59
CA ARG A 63 -9.02 17.12 2.53
C ARG A 63 -8.14 18.33 2.90
N GLY A 64 -8.66 19.26 3.71
CA GLY A 64 -7.93 20.46 4.13
C GLY A 64 -6.84 20.17 5.18
N THR A 65 -7.13 19.31 6.15
CA THR A 65 -6.21 19.03 7.28
C THR A 65 -5.17 17.97 6.93
N ILE A 66 -5.54 17.00 6.08
CA ILE A 66 -4.69 15.88 5.66
C ILE A 66 -3.67 16.35 4.63
N THR A 67 -4.11 17.07 3.60
CA THR A 67 -3.24 17.39 2.46
C THR A 67 -2.11 18.32 2.86
N GLU A 68 -2.36 19.38 3.62
CA GLU A 68 -1.31 20.34 3.96
C GLU A 68 -0.29 19.74 4.94
N LYS A 69 -0.74 19.06 6.00
CA LYS A 69 0.16 18.54 7.04
C LYS A 69 0.91 17.29 6.58
N ILE A 70 0.25 16.36 5.90
CA ILE A 70 0.90 15.11 5.49
C ILE A 70 1.84 15.35 4.33
N VAL A 71 1.46 16.14 3.33
CA VAL A 71 2.35 16.44 2.19
C VAL A 71 3.56 17.23 2.66
N THR A 72 3.39 18.21 3.54
CA THR A 72 4.51 18.97 4.11
C THR A 72 5.43 18.07 4.95
N GLU A 73 4.86 17.17 5.76
CA GLU A 73 5.65 16.25 6.59
C GLU A 73 6.41 15.22 5.75
N LEU A 74 5.76 14.60 4.75
CA LEU A 74 6.37 13.60 3.87
C LEU A 74 7.42 14.21 2.93
N ASN A 75 7.29 15.48 2.58
CA ASN A 75 8.28 16.20 1.77
C ASN A 75 9.53 16.62 2.54
N LYS A 76 9.61 16.36 3.86
CA LYS A 76 10.84 16.61 4.61
C LYS A 76 11.96 15.69 4.13
N GLU A 77 13.18 16.22 4.03
CA GLU A 77 14.37 15.47 3.59
C GLU A 77 14.60 14.18 4.38
N GLN A 78 14.21 14.16 5.66
CA GLN A 78 14.30 12.97 6.53
C GLN A 78 13.54 11.74 5.99
N TYR A 79 12.53 11.93 5.13
CA TYR A 79 11.76 10.84 4.51
C TYR A 79 12.08 10.62 3.03
N ALA A 80 12.87 11.48 2.40
CA ALA A 80 13.20 11.38 0.97
C ALA A 80 13.82 10.03 0.62
N GLY A 81 14.74 9.53 1.45
CA GLY A 81 15.36 8.21 1.25
C GLY A 81 14.36 7.04 1.41
N PHE A 82 13.42 7.14 2.35
CA PHE A 82 12.36 6.14 2.50
C PHE A 82 11.43 6.13 1.29
N LEU A 83 10.95 7.30 0.86
CA LEU A 83 10.06 7.44 -0.30
C LEU A 83 10.72 6.98 -1.60
N HIS A 84 12.01 7.26 -1.77
CA HIS A 84 12.79 6.78 -2.92
C HIS A 84 12.89 5.25 -2.94
N ASN A 85 13.04 4.63 -1.77
CA ASN A 85 13.35 3.20 -1.66
C ASN A 85 12.13 2.32 -1.35
N ILE A 86 10.96 2.87 -1.00
CA ILE A 86 9.80 2.09 -0.53
C ILE A 86 9.38 1.01 -1.52
N GLY A 87 9.41 1.30 -2.82
CA GLY A 87 9.09 0.31 -3.86
C GLY A 87 10.07 -0.87 -3.86
N GLN A 88 11.37 -0.58 -3.75
CA GLN A 88 12.42 -1.62 -3.68
C GLN A 88 12.32 -2.41 -2.37
N MET A 89 12.01 -1.74 -1.26
CA MET A 89 11.85 -2.38 0.05
C MET A 89 10.65 -3.34 0.07
N VAL A 90 9.55 -3.02 -0.61
CA VAL A 90 8.37 -3.91 -0.67
C VAL A 90 8.71 -5.25 -1.32
N PHE A 91 9.48 -5.26 -2.42
CA PHE A 91 9.90 -6.51 -3.06
C PHE A 91 10.84 -7.32 -2.16
N VAL A 92 11.84 -6.67 -1.58
CA VAL A 92 12.79 -7.33 -0.67
C VAL A 92 12.07 -7.89 0.56
N LEU A 93 11.12 -7.15 1.14
CA LEU A 93 10.37 -7.61 2.31
C LEU A 93 9.37 -8.72 1.97
N GLY A 94 8.86 -8.78 0.74
CA GLY A 94 7.98 -9.85 0.27
C GLY A 94 8.69 -11.19 0.10
N ASP A 95 9.98 -11.15 -0.27
CA ASP A 95 10.82 -12.34 -0.46
C ASP A 95 11.50 -12.83 0.83
N LEU A 96 11.40 -12.08 1.93
CA LEU A 96 12.02 -12.41 3.21
C LEU A 96 11.07 -13.18 4.12
N ASP A 97 11.59 -14.21 4.78
CA ASP A 97 10.90 -14.85 5.90
C ASP A 97 10.83 -13.87 7.08
N THR A 98 9.62 -13.50 7.48
CA THR A 98 9.39 -12.48 8.50
C THR A 98 9.72 -12.97 9.92
N ASP A 99 9.64 -14.27 10.18
CA ASP A 99 9.98 -14.88 11.47
C ASP A 99 11.50 -14.96 11.63
N GLU A 100 12.22 -15.41 10.59
CA GLU A 100 13.68 -15.43 10.59
C GLU A 100 14.27 -14.02 10.71
N LEU A 101 13.72 -13.06 9.97
CA LEU A 101 14.11 -11.66 10.04
C LEU A 101 13.93 -11.11 11.47
N ARG A 102 12.80 -11.40 12.11
CA ARG A 102 12.52 -10.97 13.48
C ARG A 102 13.53 -11.55 14.47
N ILE A 103 13.88 -12.82 14.34
CA ILE A 103 14.88 -13.47 15.18
C ILE A 103 16.26 -12.83 14.96
N LEU A 104 16.65 -12.60 13.71
CA LEU A 104 17.92 -11.96 13.37
C LEU A 104 18.02 -10.54 13.97
N LEU A 105 17.01 -9.71 13.75
CA LEU A 105 16.96 -8.34 14.27
C LEU A 105 17.04 -8.30 15.80
N ASN A 106 16.35 -9.22 16.49
CA ASN A 106 16.45 -9.35 17.94
C ASN A 106 17.86 -9.72 18.40
N LYS A 107 18.54 -10.63 17.70
CA LYS A 107 19.93 -11.01 18.00
C LYS A 107 20.90 -9.84 17.76
N VAL A 108 20.74 -9.12 16.65
CA VAL A 108 21.54 -7.92 16.34
C VAL A 108 21.36 -6.85 17.41
N ASN A 109 20.11 -6.54 17.78
CA ASN A 109 19.83 -5.54 18.83
C ASN A 109 20.47 -5.91 20.18
N LYS A 110 20.41 -7.19 20.57
CA LYS A 110 21.12 -7.68 21.77
C LYS A 110 22.63 -7.50 21.64
N GLY A 111 23.21 -7.84 20.49
CA GLY A 111 24.64 -7.66 20.20
C GLY A 111 25.09 -6.20 20.28
N VAL A 112 24.34 -5.28 19.70
CA VAL A 112 24.60 -3.82 19.78
C VAL A 112 24.56 -3.34 21.23
N ARG A 113 23.59 -3.81 22.03
CA ARG A 113 23.52 -3.45 23.46
C ARG A 113 24.75 -3.94 24.23
N VAL A 114 25.21 -5.17 23.99
CA VAL A 114 26.43 -5.71 24.61
C VAL A 114 27.67 -4.93 24.15
N ALA A 115 27.77 -4.60 22.87
CA ALA A 115 28.87 -3.80 22.33
C ALA A 115 28.95 -2.41 22.97
N ASN A 116 27.80 -1.75 23.16
CA ASN A 116 27.73 -0.44 23.82
C ASN A 116 28.09 -0.48 25.31
N GLN A 117 28.03 -1.65 25.96
CA GLN A 117 28.46 -1.85 27.34
C GLN A 117 29.97 -2.12 27.46
N ALA A 118 30.63 -2.48 26.36
CA ALA A 118 32.08 -2.66 26.35
C ALA A 118 32.80 -1.30 26.47
N SER A 119 33.99 -1.31 27.07
CA SER A 119 34.80 -0.09 27.15
C SER A 119 35.16 0.38 25.74
N PRO A 120 35.03 1.69 25.40
CA PRO A 120 35.35 2.21 24.08
C PRO A 120 36.80 1.95 23.64
N ASN A 121 37.70 1.75 24.61
CA ASN A 121 39.12 1.50 24.38
C ASN A 121 39.51 0.03 24.53
N ALA A 122 38.55 -0.86 24.82
CA ALA A 122 38.83 -2.30 24.90
C ALA A 122 39.22 -2.82 23.52
N ARG A 123 40.41 -3.43 23.45
CA ARG A 123 40.89 -4.09 22.24
C ARG A 123 40.98 -5.58 22.47
N THR A 124 40.55 -6.35 21.48
CA THR A 124 40.75 -7.79 21.48
C THR A 124 42.23 -8.08 21.24
N SER A 125 42.90 -8.67 22.23
CA SER A 125 44.29 -9.13 22.10
C SER A 125 44.34 -10.53 21.50
N MET A 126 45.52 -10.95 21.01
CA MET A 126 45.72 -12.32 20.52
C MET A 126 45.39 -13.39 21.58
N LYS A 127 45.74 -13.12 22.84
CA LYS A 127 45.36 -13.98 23.98
C LYS A 127 43.84 -13.99 24.19
N GLY A 128 43.17 -12.85 24.01
CA GLY A 128 41.72 -12.75 24.05
C GLY A 128 41.04 -13.59 22.97
N LEU A 129 41.56 -13.56 21.74
CA LEU A 129 41.06 -14.39 20.64
C LEU A 129 41.20 -15.89 20.94
N LEU A 130 42.34 -16.33 21.47
CA LEU A 130 42.52 -17.72 21.90
C LEU A 130 41.55 -18.10 23.03
N GLY A 131 41.21 -17.16 23.92
CA GLY A 131 40.17 -17.34 24.92
C GLY A 131 38.79 -17.55 24.31
N VAL A 132 38.41 -16.72 23.33
CA VAL A 132 37.15 -16.82 22.57
C VAL A 132 37.01 -18.18 21.87
N LEU A 133 38.10 -18.73 21.34
CA LEU A 133 38.09 -20.05 20.69
C LEU A 133 37.96 -21.23 21.66
N ARG A 134 38.43 -21.06 22.91
CA ARG A 134 38.36 -22.08 23.96
C ARG A 134 37.04 -22.05 24.74
N ASP A 135 36.34 -20.93 24.72
CA ASP A 135 35.02 -20.80 25.30
C ASP A 135 33.97 -21.48 24.40
N ASP A 136 33.23 -22.45 24.95
CA ASP A 136 32.29 -23.26 24.18
C ASP A 136 31.13 -22.46 23.57
N GLU A 137 30.65 -21.42 24.25
CA GLU A 137 29.53 -20.59 23.77
C GLU A 137 29.98 -19.65 22.65
N MET A 138 31.14 -19.02 22.83
CA MET A 138 31.75 -18.17 21.83
C MET A 138 32.23 -18.94 20.61
N ASN A 139 32.79 -20.14 20.78
CA ASN A 139 33.18 -21.00 19.68
C ASN A 139 31.96 -21.41 18.83
N LYS A 140 30.84 -21.81 19.46
CA LYS A 140 29.58 -22.10 18.73
C LYS A 140 29.05 -20.88 17.98
N SER A 141 29.10 -19.70 18.60
CA SER A 141 28.65 -18.45 17.98
C SER A 141 29.53 -18.05 16.79
N LEU A 142 30.85 -18.20 16.92
CA LEU A 142 31.81 -17.99 15.83
C LEU A 142 31.59 -18.99 14.70
N THR A 143 31.37 -20.26 15.03
CA THR A 143 31.06 -21.32 14.05
C THR A 143 29.76 -21.02 13.30
N TYR A 144 28.71 -20.57 13.99
CA TYR A 144 27.47 -20.12 13.36
C TYR A 144 27.73 -18.96 12.38
N PHE A 145 28.47 -17.93 12.81
CA PHE A 145 28.81 -16.79 11.97
C PHE A 145 29.61 -17.20 10.73
N LEU A 146 30.61 -18.06 10.89
CA LEU A 146 31.40 -18.59 9.77
C LEU A 146 30.55 -19.40 8.78
N ASN A 147 29.59 -20.19 9.27
CA ASN A 147 28.66 -20.92 8.39
C ASN A 147 27.69 -19.99 7.67
N MET A 148 27.24 -18.91 8.31
CA MET A 148 26.44 -17.87 7.68
C MET A 148 27.24 -17.17 6.56
N LEU A 149 28.50 -16.79 6.82
CA LEU A 149 29.42 -16.26 5.81
C LEU A 149 29.61 -17.24 4.65
N LYS A 150 29.79 -18.53 4.95
CA LYS A 150 29.90 -19.60 3.94
C LYS A 150 28.64 -19.73 3.08
N GLY A 151 27.46 -19.54 3.67
CA GLY A 151 26.18 -19.49 2.95
C GLY A 151 26.12 -18.31 1.98
N MET A 152 26.53 -17.12 2.43
CA MET A 152 26.55 -15.90 1.60
C MET A 152 27.58 -15.96 0.47
N SER A 153 28.69 -16.68 0.64
CA SER A 153 29.73 -16.87 -0.38
C SER A 153 29.35 -17.90 -1.45
N ARG A 154 28.33 -18.73 -1.22
CA ARG A 154 27.78 -19.63 -2.24
C ARG A 154 26.82 -18.83 -3.11
N LEU A 155 27.39 -17.95 -3.91
CA LEU A 155 26.78 -17.35 -5.11
C LEU A 155 27.26 -18.11 -6.33
#